data_AF-A0A8I2A8V6-F1
#
_entry.id   AF-A0A8I2A8V6-F1
#
_cell.length_a   1.000
_cell.length_b   1.000
_cell.length_c   1.000
_cell.angle_alpha   90.00
_cell.angle_beta   90.00
_cell.angle_gamma   90.00
#
_symmetry.space_group_name_H-M   'P 1'
#
loop_
_entity.id
_entity.type
_entity.pdbx_description
1 polymer ?
#
loop_
_entity_poly.entity_id
_entity_poly.type
_entity_poly.pdbx_seq_one_letter_code
_entity_poly.pdbx_strand_id
1 'polypeptide(L)'
;MIICSIRHNNPEESLKAAELTVAFKNKGIVGFDLAGAEDGFPAKHFKEAFSLIINNNINATVHAGEAYGPESIHQALHMVSANRIGHGTRLRESGDLMNYMNDHRIPIEICITSNVQTKAVDSLQNHPIPFYYDYGLRVTLNTDNRLISNTTLTNEYMIVIKNF
;
A
#
# COMPACT_ATOMS: atom_id res chain seq x y z
N MET A 1 -11.17 -8.21 7.89
CA MET A 1 -10.67 -6.91 8.41
C MET A 1 -9.15 -6.97 8.46
N ILE A 2 -8.48 -5.85 8.24
CA ILE A 2 -7.02 -5.72 8.36
C ILE A 2 -6.76 -4.75 9.52
N ILE A 3 -5.85 -5.10 10.43
CA ILE A 3 -5.42 -4.18 11.49
C ILE A 3 -4.32 -3.29 10.93
N CYS A 4 -4.51 -1.98 11.02
CA CYS A 4 -3.56 -1.00 10.51
C CYS A 4 -2.75 -0.39 11.64
N SER A 5 -1.42 -0.44 11.52
CA SER A 5 -0.51 0.36 12.32
C SER A 5 -0.29 1.74 11.71
N ILE A 6 -0.07 2.75 12.55
CA ILE A 6 0.15 4.14 12.15
C ILE A 6 1.61 4.51 12.38
N ARG A 7 2.36 4.70 11.29
CA ARG A 7 3.84 4.80 11.31
C ARG A 7 4.43 6.05 11.96
N HIS A 8 3.62 7.09 12.19
CA HIS A 8 4.05 8.30 12.91
C HIS A 8 3.69 8.29 14.39
N ASN A 9 3.13 7.18 14.89
CA ASN A 9 2.97 6.92 16.31
C ASN A 9 4.21 6.23 16.89
N ASN A 10 4.18 5.96 18.19
CA ASN A 10 5.21 5.19 18.87
C ASN A 10 5.32 3.75 18.28
N PRO A 11 6.51 3.29 17.86
CA PRO A 11 6.71 1.94 17.35
C PRO A 11 6.19 0.81 18.25
N GLU A 12 6.19 0.98 19.57
CA GLU A 12 5.62 -0.01 20.51
C GLU A 12 4.12 -0.27 20.26
N GLU A 13 3.38 0.73 19.78
CA GLU A 13 1.96 0.56 19.40
C GLU A 13 1.81 -0.36 18.20
N SER A 14 2.79 -0.35 17.29
CA SER A 14 2.79 -1.24 16.12
C SER A 14 2.95 -2.70 16.52
N LEU A 15 3.80 -2.97 17.52
CA LEU A 15 3.98 -4.33 18.04
C LEU A 15 2.70 -4.83 18.72
N LYS A 16 2.06 -4.01 19.56
CA LYS A 16 0.76 -4.33 20.16
C LYS A 16 -0.33 -4.60 19.12
N ALA A 17 -0.36 -3.80 18.05
CA ALA A 17 -1.28 -4.02 16.93
C ALA A 17 -0.99 -5.36 16.21
N ALA A 18 0.27 -5.74 16.05
CA ALA A 18 0.65 -7.03 15.49
C ALA A 18 0.27 -8.21 16.41
N GLU A 19 0.47 -8.09 17.73
CA GLU A 19 0.03 -9.08 18.71
C GLU A 19 -1.48 -9.30 18.66
N LEU A 20 -2.27 -8.22 18.57
CA LEU A 20 -3.73 -8.31 18.36
C LEU A 20 -4.08 -8.99 17.04
N THR A 21 -3.33 -8.70 15.98
CA THR A 21 -3.54 -9.35 14.67
C THR A 21 -3.36 -10.86 14.77
N VAL A 22 -2.34 -11.31 15.50
CA VAL A 22 -2.10 -12.75 15.75
C VAL A 22 -3.20 -13.35 16.64
N ALA A 23 -3.56 -12.68 17.74
CA ALA A 23 -4.57 -13.18 18.69
C ALA A 23 -5.96 -13.37 18.05
N PHE A 24 -6.29 -12.54 17.06
CA PHE A 24 -7.56 -12.56 16.32
C PHE A 24 -7.44 -13.14 14.91
N LYS A 25 -6.32 -13.79 14.57
CA LYS A 25 -6.16 -14.52 13.31
C LYS A 25 -7.30 -15.53 13.16
N ASN A 26 -7.95 -15.53 11.99
CA ASN A 26 -9.12 -16.37 11.67
C ASN A 26 -10.38 -16.09 12.51
N LYS A 27 -10.41 -14.98 13.27
CA LYS A 27 -11.57 -14.50 14.02
C LYS A 27 -12.05 -13.14 13.48
N GLY A 28 -12.02 -12.98 12.15
CA GLY A 28 -12.39 -11.75 11.43
C GLY A 28 -11.21 -10.88 10.99
N ILE A 29 -10.02 -11.07 11.57
CA ILE A 29 -8.77 -10.44 11.12
C ILE A 29 -8.07 -11.36 10.11
N VAL A 30 -7.70 -10.78 8.96
CA VAL A 30 -7.09 -11.50 7.82
C VAL A 30 -5.72 -10.95 7.40
N GLY A 31 -5.29 -9.84 8.00
CA GLY A 31 -4.01 -9.24 7.67
C GLY A 31 -3.62 -8.06 8.55
N PHE A 32 -2.41 -7.56 8.30
CA PHE A 32 -1.82 -6.39 8.92
C PHE A 32 -1.47 -5.34 7.87
N ASP A 33 -1.56 -4.06 8.23
CA ASP A 33 -1.18 -2.94 7.38
C ASP A 33 -0.30 -1.93 8.14
N LEU A 34 0.45 -1.13 7.40
CA LEU A 34 1.14 0.05 7.88
C LEU A 34 0.71 1.25 7.03
N ALA A 35 0.10 2.25 7.64
CA ALA A 35 -0.33 3.50 7.01
C ALA A 35 0.18 4.72 7.81
N GLY A 36 -0.36 5.91 7.51
CA GLY A 36 0.03 7.19 8.11
C GLY A 36 1.15 7.91 7.33
N ALA A 37 1.62 9.04 7.87
CA ALA A 37 2.64 9.89 7.24
C ALA A 37 3.87 9.09 6.79
N GLU A 38 4.08 8.97 5.48
CA GLU A 38 5.10 8.08 4.90
C GLU A 38 6.52 8.64 4.99
N ASP A 39 6.72 9.85 4.49
CA ASP A 39 8.04 10.50 4.48
C ASP A 39 8.51 10.77 5.92
N GLY A 40 9.78 10.47 6.19
CA GLY A 40 10.36 10.50 7.54
C GLY A 40 10.02 9.31 8.45
N PHE A 41 9.08 8.43 8.07
CA PHE A 41 8.65 7.27 8.87
C PHE A 41 8.79 5.96 8.07
N PRO A 42 10.03 5.52 7.79
CA PRO A 42 10.30 4.41 6.90
C PRO A 42 9.79 3.05 7.45
N ALA A 43 9.27 2.21 6.57
CA ALA A 43 8.71 0.89 6.91
C ALA A 43 9.69 0.00 7.69
N LYS A 44 11.01 0.13 7.42
CA LYS A 44 12.06 -0.64 8.09
C LYS A 44 12.07 -0.51 9.63
N HIS A 45 11.54 0.59 10.19
CA HIS A 45 11.43 0.78 11.63
C HIS A 45 10.42 -0.17 12.29
N PHE A 46 9.53 -0.78 11.50
CA PHE A 46 8.45 -1.65 11.97
C PHE A 46 8.77 -3.14 11.77
N LYS A 47 10.04 -3.47 11.50
CA LYS A 47 10.48 -4.85 11.20
C LYS A 47 10.09 -5.85 12.28
N GLU A 48 10.13 -5.47 13.55
CA GLU A 48 9.75 -6.37 14.66
C GLU A 48 8.27 -6.78 14.57
N ALA A 49 7.37 -5.79 14.45
CA ALA A 49 5.94 -6.03 14.29
C ALA A 49 5.64 -6.92 13.06
N PHE A 50 6.25 -6.61 11.91
CA PHE A 50 6.06 -7.40 10.70
C PHE A 50 6.68 -8.81 10.79
N SER A 51 7.80 -8.97 11.50
CA SER A 51 8.38 -10.29 11.74
C SER A 51 7.40 -11.18 12.52
N LEU A 52 6.69 -10.63 13.51
CA LEU A 52 5.64 -11.36 14.23
C LEU A 52 4.50 -11.78 13.30
N ILE A 53 4.05 -10.90 12.40
CA ILE A 53 3.00 -11.19 11.41
C ILE A 53 3.40 -12.33 10.48
N ILE A 54 4.59 -12.25 9.88
CA ILE A 54 5.09 -13.24 8.92
C ILE A 54 5.38 -14.59 9.58
N ASN A 55 5.99 -14.60 10.76
CA ASN A 55 6.24 -15.83 11.52
C ASN A 55 4.96 -16.55 11.95
N ASN A 56 3.82 -15.85 11.94
CA ASN A 56 2.50 -16.41 12.20
C ASN A 56 1.69 -16.70 10.92
N ASN A 57 2.30 -16.66 9.72
CA ASN A 57 1.64 -16.91 8.43
C ASN A 57 0.41 -16.00 8.23
N ILE A 58 0.55 -14.71 8.47
CA ILE A 58 -0.49 -13.70 8.26
C ILE A 58 -0.05 -12.79 7.11
N ASN A 59 -0.98 -12.44 6.22
CA ASN A 59 -0.69 -11.55 5.11
C ASN A 59 -0.49 -10.11 5.60
N ALA A 60 0.42 -9.39 4.96
CA ALA A 60 0.67 -7.98 5.22
C ALA A 60 0.54 -7.13 3.95
N THR A 61 0.02 -5.93 4.10
CA THR A 61 0.11 -4.85 3.10
C THR A 61 0.81 -3.65 3.72
N VAL A 62 1.37 -2.76 2.91
CA VAL A 62 2.05 -1.55 3.39
C VAL A 62 1.76 -0.43 2.42
N HIS A 63 1.29 0.72 2.94
CA HIS A 63 1.25 1.96 2.17
C HIS A 63 2.68 2.38 1.82
N ALA A 64 3.04 2.38 0.53
CA ALA A 64 4.39 2.72 0.12
C ALA A 64 4.43 3.31 -1.28
N GLY A 65 5.34 4.26 -1.47
CA GLY A 65 5.50 4.99 -2.72
C GLY A 65 4.33 5.92 -3.01
N GLU A 66 3.70 6.50 -1.98
CA GLU A 66 2.65 7.52 -2.12
C GLU A 66 3.26 8.92 -1.97
N ALA A 67 3.83 9.23 -0.80
CA ALA A 67 4.45 10.49 -0.42
C ALA A 67 5.99 10.40 -0.30
N TYR A 68 6.57 9.20 -0.30
CA TYR A 68 8.04 9.05 -0.24
C TYR A 68 8.68 8.70 -1.58
N GLY A 69 8.78 7.44 -2.00
CA GLY A 69 9.50 7.08 -3.22
C GLY A 69 9.66 5.57 -3.40
N PRO A 70 10.34 5.12 -4.48
CA PRO A 70 10.62 3.71 -4.70
C PRO A 70 11.40 3.06 -3.56
N GLU A 71 12.19 3.80 -2.79
CA GLU A 71 12.90 3.32 -1.60
C GLU A 71 11.94 2.85 -0.51
N SER A 72 10.77 3.49 -0.39
CA SER A 72 9.72 3.06 0.55
C SER A 72 9.11 1.73 0.13
N ILE A 73 8.85 1.57 -1.17
CA ILE A 73 8.36 0.30 -1.74
C ILE A 73 9.40 -0.80 -1.54
N HIS A 74 10.67 -0.51 -1.81
CA HIS A 74 11.77 -1.45 -1.57
C HIS A 74 11.79 -1.90 -0.09
N GLN A 75 11.65 -0.98 0.86
CA GLN A 75 11.61 -1.33 2.27
C GLN A 75 10.38 -2.15 2.64
N ALA A 76 9.21 -1.80 2.10
CA ALA A 76 7.98 -2.57 2.28
C ALA A 76 8.15 -4.03 1.85
N LEU A 77 8.74 -4.25 0.67
CA LEU A 77 8.94 -5.60 0.12
C LEU A 77 10.08 -6.34 0.82
N HIS A 78 11.26 -5.76 0.90
CA HIS A 78 12.48 -6.50 1.25
C HIS A 78 12.83 -6.45 2.73
N MET A 79 12.33 -5.46 3.48
CA MET A 79 12.66 -5.32 4.91
C MET A 79 11.52 -5.79 5.82
N VAL A 80 10.28 -5.65 5.38
CA VAL A 80 9.09 -6.05 6.16
C VAL A 80 8.18 -7.07 5.46
N SER A 81 8.57 -7.56 4.27
CA SER A 81 7.92 -8.70 3.58
C SER A 81 6.44 -8.48 3.27
N ALA A 82 6.08 -7.28 2.82
CA ALA A 82 4.71 -6.98 2.39
C ALA A 82 4.29 -7.89 1.23
N ASN A 83 3.07 -8.41 1.28
CA ASN A 83 2.48 -9.21 0.20
C ASN A 83 1.77 -8.35 -0.86
N ARG A 84 1.39 -7.12 -0.50
CA ARG A 84 0.78 -6.12 -1.37
C ARG A 84 1.31 -4.74 -1.03
N ILE A 85 1.21 -3.81 -1.97
CA ILE A 85 1.61 -2.42 -1.79
C ILE A 85 0.39 -1.51 -1.91
N GLY A 86 0.14 -0.73 -0.87
CA GLY A 86 -0.83 0.37 -0.88
C GLY A 86 -0.28 1.54 -1.71
N HIS A 87 -1.08 2.06 -2.64
CA HIS A 87 -0.76 3.13 -3.58
C HIS A 87 0.31 2.77 -4.63
N GLY A 88 1.60 2.75 -4.27
CA GLY A 88 2.68 2.46 -5.22
C GLY A 88 2.77 3.43 -6.41
N THR A 89 2.30 4.69 -6.26
CA THR A 89 2.23 5.65 -7.37
C THR A 89 3.61 6.01 -7.92
N ARG A 90 4.63 5.93 -7.06
CA ARG A 90 6.03 6.23 -7.41
C ARG A 90 6.85 5.01 -7.87
N LEU A 91 6.25 3.83 -8.05
CA LEU A 91 6.96 2.62 -8.51
C LEU A 91 7.65 2.80 -9.88
N ARG A 92 7.04 3.54 -10.82
CA ARG A 92 7.60 3.78 -12.17
C ARG A 92 8.97 4.45 -12.18
N GLU A 93 9.38 5.05 -11.06
CA GLU A 93 10.70 5.68 -10.89
C GLU A 93 11.83 4.65 -10.74
N SER A 94 11.50 3.38 -10.51
CA SER A 94 12.47 2.27 -10.44
C SER A 94 12.04 1.11 -11.34
N GLY A 95 12.67 1.01 -12.51
CA GLY A 95 12.43 -0.08 -13.45
C GLY A 95 12.77 -1.46 -12.87
N ASP A 96 13.79 -1.54 -12.01
CA ASP A 96 14.21 -2.80 -11.38
C ASP A 96 13.16 -3.31 -10.37
N LEU A 97 12.66 -2.44 -9.48
CA LEU A 97 11.57 -2.80 -8.56
C LEU A 97 10.29 -3.15 -9.32
N MET A 98 10.02 -2.45 -10.43
CA MET A 98 8.86 -2.72 -11.25
C MET A 98 8.93 -4.12 -11.90
N ASN A 99 10.08 -4.50 -12.45
CA ASN A 99 10.32 -5.87 -12.94
C ASN A 99 10.11 -6.89 -11.81
N TYR A 100 10.75 -6.67 -10.65
CA TYR A 100 10.62 -7.56 -9.49
C TYR A 100 9.17 -7.76 -9.07
N MET A 101 8.40 -6.67 -8.94
CA MET A 101 6.99 -6.74 -8.55
C MET A 101 6.13 -7.46 -9.59
N ASN A 102 6.43 -7.30 -10.88
CA ASN A 102 5.73 -8.01 -11.95
C ASN A 102 6.02 -9.52 -11.91
N ASP A 103 7.29 -9.89 -11.82
CA ASP A 103 7.76 -11.29 -11.79
C ASP A 103 7.19 -12.04 -10.57
N HIS A 104 7.14 -11.36 -9.42
CA HIS A 104 6.61 -11.91 -8.17
C HIS A 104 5.11 -11.69 -8.01
N ARG A 105 4.45 -11.09 -9.00
CA ARG A 105 2.99 -10.95 -9.08
C ARG A 105 2.41 -10.16 -7.91
N ILE A 106 3.17 -9.20 -7.37
CA ILE A 106 2.81 -8.42 -6.18
C ILE A 106 1.70 -7.41 -6.55
N PRO A 107 0.52 -7.47 -5.89
CA PRO A 107 -0.55 -6.53 -6.15
C PRO A 107 -0.25 -5.10 -5.68
N ILE A 108 -0.75 -4.13 -6.44
CA ILE A 108 -0.69 -2.69 -6.16
C ILE A 108 -2.12 -2.18 -5.98
N GLU A 109 -2.43 -1.68 -4.79
CA GLU A 109 -3.74 -1.19 -4.39
C GLU A 109 -3.87 0.29 -4.77
N ILE A 110 -4.38 0.57 -5.97
CA ILE A 110 -4.43 1.92 -6.55
C ILE A 110 -5.71 2.65 -6.13
N CYS A 111 -5.56 3.92 -5.73
CA CYS A 111 -6.63 4.75 -5.17
C CYS A 111 -6.69 6.10 -5.89
N ILE A 112 -7.23 6.14 -7.11
CA ILE A 112 -7.05 7.24 -8.08
C ILE A 112 -7.44 8.61 -7.51
N THR A 113 -8.66 8.73 -6.99
CA THR A 113 -9.13 10.01 -6.44
C THR A 113 -8.28 10.44 -5.25
N SER A 114 -7.94 9.49 -4.36
CA SER A 114 -7.08 9.75 -3.20
C SER A 114 -5.70 10.22 -3.65
N ASN A 115 -5.06 9.52 -4.60
CA ASN A 115 -3.73 9.85 -5.09
C ASN A 115 -3.62 11.28 -5.66
N VAL A 116 -4.65 11.78 -6.32
CA VAL A 116 -4.68 13.16 -6.80
C VAL A 116 -4.93 14.15 -5.66
N GLN A 117 -5.85 13.85 -4.74
CA GLN A 117 -6.18 14.72 -3.61
C GLN A 117 -5.04 14.85 -2.59
N THR A 118 -4.29 13.77 -2.34
CA THR A 118 -3.11 13.76 -1.48
C THR A 118 -1.88 14.34 -2.15
N LYS A 119 -1.97 14.67 -3.46
CA LYS A 119 -0.87 15.13 -4.32
C LYS A 119 0.26 14.09 -4.48
N ALA A 120 -0.03 12.82 -4.22
CA ALA A 120 0.85 11.70 -4.59
C ALA A 120 1.02 11.60 -6.12
N VAL A 121 0.02 12.09 -6.86
CA VAL A 121 0.04 12.28 -8.31
C VAL A 121 -0.51 13.67 -8.61
N ASP A 122 0.16 14.42 -9.50
CA ASP A 122 -0.21 15.81 -9.80
C ASP A 122 -1.59 15.97 -10.47
N SER A 123 -1.97 15.00 -11.30
CA SER A 123 -3.21 15.04 -12.08
C SER A 123 -3.63 13.65 -12.55
N LEU A 124 -4.88 13.49 -12.98
CA LEU A 124 -5.36 12.25 -13.58
C LEU A 124 -4.53 11.86 -14.81
N GLN A 125 -4.15 12.82 -15.65
CA GLN A 125 -3.37 12.56 -16.87
C GLN A 125 -1.98 11.99 -16.56
N ASN A 126 -1.41 12.34 -15.41
CA ASN A 126 -0.10 11.89 -14.98
C ASN A 126 -0.16 10.61 -14.13
N HIS A 127 -1.35 10.06 -13.89
CA HIS A 127 -1.55 8.88 -13.04
C HIS A 127 -0.87 7.65 -13.64
N PRO A 128 -0.12 6.85 -12.86
CA PRO A 128 0.68 5.74 -13.40
C PRO A 128 -0.14 4.50 -13.77
N ILE A 129 -1.44 4.47 -13.45
CA ILE A 129 -2.27 3.27 -13.61
C ILE A 129 -2.31 2.71 -15.05
N PRO A 130 -2.44 3.52 -16.13
CA PRO A 130 -2.50 2.96 -17.48
C PRO A 130 -1.18 2.30 -17.84
N PHE A 131 -0.07 2.97 -17.52
CA PHE A 131 1.26 2.44 -17.71
C PHE A 131 1.48 1.13 -16.93
N TYR A 132 1.07 1.07 -15.65
CA TYR A 132 1.20 -0.16 -14.86
C TYR A 132 0.37 -1.31 -15.41
N TYR A 133 -0.86 -1.02 -15.86
CA TYR A 133 -1.73 -2.01 -16.47
C TYR A 133 -1.13 -2.57 -17.78
N ASP A 134 -0.68 -1.69 -18.68
CA ASP A 134 -0.07 -2.06 -19.96
C ASP A 134 1.24 -2.84 -19.79
N TYR A 135 2.02 -2.49 -18.76
CA TYR A 135 3.24 -3.19 -18.39
C TYR A 135 2.97 -4.62 -17.84
N GLY A 136 1.74 -4.91 -17.39
CA GLY A 136 1.33 -6.21 -16.89
C GLY A 136 1.33 -6.35 -15.36
N LEU A 137 1.56 -5.26 -14.62
CA LEU A 137 1.48 -5.24 -13.16
C LEU A 137 0.05 -5.56 -12.68
N ARG A 138 -0.05 -6.07 -11.45
CA ARG A 138 -1.33 -6.40 -10.81
C ARG A 138 -1.90 -5.22 -10.04
N VAL A 139 -2.46 -4.28 -10.78
CA VAL A 139 -3.19 -3.15 -10.20
C VAL A 139 -4.62 -3.55 -9.81
N THR A 140 -5.10 -3.02 -8.68
CA THR A 140 -6.51 -3.05 -8.28
C THR A 140 -7.03 -1.64 -8.10
N LEU A 141 -8.32 -1.41 -8.35
CA LEU A 141 -8.98 -0.13 -8.09
C LEU A 141 -9.65 -0.14 -6.71
N ASN A 142 -9.37 0.88 -5.92
CA ASN A 142 -9.80 1.01 -4.54
C ASN A 142 -10.22 2.46 -4.26
N THR A 143 -11.10 2.65 -3.27
CA THR A 143 -11.57 3.99 -2.89
C THR A 143 -10.67 4.70 -1.91
N ASP A 144 -9.76 3.96 -1.27
CA ASP A 144 -9.10 4.39 -0.03
C ASP A 144 -10.14 4.90 0.99
N ASN A 145 -10.23 6.21 1.19
CA ASN A 145 -11.14 6.86 2.11
C ASN A 145 -12.39 7.43 1.43
N ARG A 146 -13.52 6.69 1.45
CA ARG A 146 -14.78 7.15 0.81
C ARG A 146 -15.28 8.51 1.32
N LEU A 147 -15.17 8.74 2.63
CA LEU A 147 -15.67 9.97 3.26
C LEU A 147 -14.80 11.17 2.86
N ILE A 148 -13.48 11.04 3.00
CA ILE A 148 -12.54 12.14 2.73
C ILE A 148 -12.49 12.43 1.22
N SER A 149 -12.43 11.39 0.40
CA SER A 149 -12.37 11.55 -1.05
C SER A 149 -13.72 11.80 -1.70
N ASN A 150 -14.82 11.75 -0.94
CA ASN A 150 -16.19 11.89 -1.43
C ASN A 150 -16.45 11.05 -2.70
N THR A 151 -16.06 9.77 -2.65
CA THR A 151 -16.09 8.86 -3.79
C THR A 151 -16.71 7.50 -3.45
N THR A 152 -17.02 6.73 -4.48
CA THR A 152 -17.47 5.34 -4.40
C THR A 152 -16.63 4.48 -5.33
N LEU A 153 -16.65 3.16 -5.14
CA LEU A 153 -15.90 2.28 -6.03
C LEU A 153 -16.36 2.44 -7.49
N THR A 154 -17.68 2.53 -7.71
CA THR A 154 -18.24 2.80 -9.04
C THR A 154 -17.67 4.09 -9.63
N ASN A 155 -17.54 5.16 -8.85
CA ASN A 155 -16.98 6.42 -9.32
C ASN A 155 -15.50 6.27 -9.71
N GLU A 156 -14.69 5.53 -8.94
CA GLU A 156 -13.28 5.25 -9.31
C GLU A 156 -13.18 4.54 -10.66
N TYR A 157 -14.02 3.52 -10.90
CA TYR A 157 -14.09 2.85 -12.20
C TYR A 157 -14.54 3.79 -13.32
N MET A 158 -15.53 4.65 -13.07
CA MET A 158 -16.00 5.62 -14.07
C MET A 158 -14.95 6.69 -14.37
N ILE A 159 -14.09 7.05 -13.42
CA ILE A 159 -12.93 7.93 -13.65
C ILE A 159 -11.96 7.25 -14.61
N VAL A 160 -11.64 5.97 -14.39
CA VAL A 160 -10.75 5.24 -15.30
C VAL A 160 -11.29 5.22 -16.72
N ILE A 161 -12.53 4.74 -16.90
CA ILE A 161 -13.17 4.59 -18.22
C ILE A 161 -13.21 5.91 -19.02
N LYS A 162 -13.31 7.05 -18.34
CA LYS A 162 -13.43 8.36 -18.99
C LYS A 162 -12.08 9.03 -19.29
N ASN A 163 -11.01 8.65 -18.61
CA ASN A 163 -9.74 9.38 -18.64
C ASN A 163 -8.56 8.55 -19.14
N PHE A 164 -8.69 7.23 -19.21
CA PHE A 164 -7.66 6.28 -19.66
C PHE A 164 -8.26 5.31 -20.69
#